data_AF-A0A2M7FI79-F1
#
_entry.id   AF-A0A2M7FI79-F1
#
_cell.length_a   1.000
_cell.length_b   1.000
_cell.length_c   1.000
_cell.angle_alpha   90.00
_cell.angle_beta   90.00
_cell.angle_gamma   90.00
#
_symmetry.space_group_name_H-M   'P 1'
#
loop_
_entity.id
_entity.type
_entity.pdbx_description
1 polymer ?
#
loop_
_entity_poly.entity_id
_entity_poly.type
_entity_poly.pdbx_seq_one_letter_code
_entity_poly.pdbx_strand_id
1 'polypeptide(L)' 'PTLVIAGVRDTLTPLPAAQFLAASMPNARLAAIEGAAHAPFLSHPETFVKLLADFLHE' A
#
# COMPACT_ATOMS: atom_id res chain seq x y z
N PRO A 1 1.04 7.89 -12.75
CA PRO A 1 1.48 6.69 -12.01
C PRO A 1 0.77 6.67 -10.66
N THR A 2 0.50 5.50 -10.08
CA THR A 2 -0.20 5.38 -8.78
C THR A 2 0.45 4.31 -7.92
N LEU A 3 0.69 4.61 -6.64
CA LEU A 3 1.10 3.63 -5.64
C LEU A 3 -0.07 3.36 -4.68
N VAL A 4 -0.51 2.10 -4.62
CA VAL A 4 -1.46 1.61 -3.60
C VAL A 4 -0.64 0.98 -2.47
N ILE A 5 -0.82 1.44 -1.23
CA ILE A 5 -0.17 0.85 -0.05
C ILE A 5 -1.25 0.27 0.87
N ALA A 6 -1.12 -1.00 1.24
CA ALA A 6 -2.09 -1.71 2.09
C ALA A 6 -1.40 -2.58 3.13
N GLY A 7 -2.04 -2.80 4.27
CA GLY A 7 -1.59 -3.80 5.26
C GLY A 7 -2.12 -5.19 4.93
N VAL A 8 -1.27 -6.22 5.05
CA VAL A 8 -1.65 -7.61 4.74
C VAL A 8 -2.73 -8.15 5.69
N ARG A 9 -2.78 -7.64 6.93
CA ARG A 9 -3.74 -8.05 7.97
C ARG A 9 -4.96 -7.14 8.07
N ASP A 10 -5.18 -6.27 7.09
CA ASP A 10 -6.33 -5.38 7.08
C ASP A 10 -7.63 -6.21 6.92
N THR A 11 -8.55 -6.08 7.87
CA THR A 11 -9.88 -6.71 7.84
C THR A 11 -10.98 -5.72 7.48
N LEU A 12 -10.70 -4.42 7.47
CA LEU A 12 -11.64 -3.36 7.10
C LEU A 12 -11.63 -3.13 5.59
N THR A 13 -10.43 -3.04 5.01
CA THR A 13 -10.19 -3.05 3.56
C THR A 13 -9.23 -4.17 3.20
N PRO A 14 -9.73 -5.42 3.03
CA PRO A 14 -8.88 -6.58 2.82
C PRO A 14 -7.93 -6.44 1.63
N LEU A 15 -6.77 -7.10 1.70
CA LEU A 15 -5.73 -7.05 0.66
C LEU A 15 -6.25 -7.26 -0.78
N PRO A 16 -7.22 -8.16 -1.05
CA PRO A 16 -7.81 -8.30 -2.38
C PRO A 16 -8.44 -7.01 -2.94
N ALA A 17 -8.98 -6.13 -2.10
CA ALA A 17 -9.51 -4.84 -2.54
C ALA A 17 -8.40 -3.91 -3.05
N ALA A 18 -7.25 -3.89 -2.36
CA ALA A 18 -6.08 -3.13 -2.81
C ALA A 18 -5.47 -3.71 -4.09
N GLN A 19 -5.43 -5.04 -4.22
CA GLN A 19 -5.03 -5.74 -5.45
C GLN A 19 -5.93 -5.38 -6.63
N PHE A 20 -7.25 -5.44 -6.43
CA PHE A 20 -8.23 -5.04 -7.44
C PHE A 20 -8.05 -3.57 -7.86
N LEU A 21 -7.88 -2.66 -6.90
CA LEU A 21 -7.65 -1.24 -7.17
C LEU A 21 -6.39 -1.01 -8.02
N ALA A 22 -5.27 -1.63 -7.63
CA ALA A 22 -4.03 -1.50 -8.39
C ALA A 22 -4.16 -2.09 -9.81
N ALA A 23 -4.84 -3.24 -9.98
CA ALA A 23 -5.06 -3.85 -11.27
C ALA A 23 -6.01 -3.05 -12.19
N SER A 24 -6.88 -2.22 -11.62
CA SER A 24 -7.89 -1.44 -12.36
C SER A 24 -7.38 -0.08 -12.87
N MET A 25 -6.17 0.33 -12.49
CA MET A 25 -5.62 1.63 -12.83
C MET A 25 -4.43 1.53 -13.80
N PRO A 26 -4.33 2.41 -14.81
CA PRO A 26 -3.16 2.45 -15.68
C PRO A 26 -1.92 2.91 -14.89
N ASN A 27 -0.80 2.22 -15.09
CA ASN A 27 0.49 2.53 -14.46
C ASN A 27 0.44 2.58 -12.92
N ALA A 28 -0.32 1.66 -12.33
CA ALA A 28 -0.41 1.49 -10.89
C ALA A 28 0.42 0.30 -10.39
N ARG A 29 0.89 0.40 -9.15
CA ARG A 29 1.58 -0.67 -8.43
C ARG A 29 1.06 -0.80 -7.01
N LEU A 30 1.12 -2.00 -6.45
CA LEU A 30 0.73 -2.32 -5.08
C LEU A 30 1.98 -2.59 -4.23
N ALA A 31 2.04 -1.95 -3.05
CA ALA A 31 2.94 -2.31 -1.97
C ALA A 31 2.13 -2.82 -0.78
N ALA A 32 2.32 -4.09 -0.42
CA ALA A 32 1.69 -4.70 0.73
C ALA A 32 2.68 -4.75 1.91
N ILE A 33 2.30 -4.21 3.06
CA ILE A 33 3.13 -4.21 4.27
C ILE A 33 2.75 -5.41 5.14
N GLU A 34 3.65 -6.39 5.22
CA GLU A 34 3.52 -7.54 6.10
C GLU A 34 3.39 -7.11 7.56
N GLY A 35 2.50 -7.79 8.30
CA GLY A 35 2.24 -7.46 9.71
C GLY A 35 1.37 -6.23 9.97
N ALA A 36 1.19 -5.33 9.00
CA ALA A 36 0.31 -4.17 9.12
C ALA A 36 -1.17 -4.52 8.90
N ALA A 37 -2.05 -3.85 9.63
CA ALA A 37 -3.50 -3.87 9.44
C ALA A 37 -3.96 -2.60 8.69
N HIS A 38 -5.10 -2.02 9.04
CA HIS A 38 -5.73 -0.94 8.29
C HIS A 38 -4.93 0.38 8.20
N ALA A 39 -4.11 0.70 9.20
CA ALA A 39 -3.34 1.94 9.25
C ALA A 39 -1.82 1.68 9.18
N PRO A 40 -1.28 1.27 8.01
CA PRO A 40 0.16 1.04 7.84
C PRO A 40 0.99 2.30 8.08
N PHE A 41 0.47 3.49 7.75
CA PHE A 41 1.15 4.77 7.98
C PHE A 41 1.30 5.16 9.45
N LEU A 42 0.50 4.57 10.36
CA LEU A 42 0.65 4.75 11.81
C LEU A 42 1.49 3.65 12.45
N SER A 43 1.26 2.40 12.04
CA SER A 43 1.89 1.21 12.66
C SER A 43 3.30 0.94 12.13
N HIS A 44 3.57 1.25 10.87
CA HIS A 44 4.84 1.00 10.18
C HIS A 44 5.31 2.28 9.45
N PRO A 45 5.48 3.40 10.16
CA PRO A 45 5.71 4.71 9.55
C PRO A 45 6.99 4.75 8.72
N GLU A 46 8.08 4.11 9.17
CA GLU A 46 9.35 4.08 8.43
C GLU A 46 9.20 3.37 7.09
N THR A 47 8.58 2.18 7.07
CA THR A 47 8.31 1.43 5.84
C THR A 47 7.38 2.22 4.91
N PHE A 48 6.33 2.82 5.44
CA PHE A 48 5.39 3.63 4.67
C PHE A 48 6.07 4.84 4.02
N VAL A 49 6.85 5.61 4.80
CA VAL A 49 7.56 6.79 4.31
C VAL A 49 8.60 6.42 3.26
N LYS A 50 9.33 5.31 3.44
CA LYS A 50 10.25 4.81 2.42
C LYS A 50 9.54 4.53 1.09
N LEU A 51 8.46 3.76 1.12
CA LEU A 51 7.67 3.45 -0.09
C LEU A 51 7.13 4.71 -0.78
N LEU A 52 6.68 5.68 0.01
CA LEU A 52 6.21 6.96 -0.51
C LEU A 52 7.35 7.79 -1.12
N ALA A 53 8.49 7.90 -0.45
CA ALA A 53 9.64 8.66 -0.94
C ALA A 53 10.23 8.06 -2.21
N ASP A 54 10.37 6.73 -2.27
CA ASP A 54 10.83 6.01 -3.46
C ASP A 54 9.89 6.31 -4.64
N PHE A 55 8.57 6.25 -4.44
CA PHE A 55 7.59 6.56 -5.48
C PHE A 55 7.62 8.01 -5.99
N LEU A 56 7.85 8.98 -5.10
CA LEU A 56 7.84 10.40 -5.47
C LEU A 56 9.08 10.85 -6.25
N HIS A 57 10.15 10.05 -6.22
CA HIS A 57 11.42 10.36 -6.89
C HIS A 57 11.76 9.41 -8.05
N GLU A 58 10.80 8.59 -8.49
CA GLU A 58 10.91 7.70 -9.66
C GLU A 58 10.77 8.44 -11.01
#